data_AF-A0A848VGU3-F1
#
_entry.id   AF-A0A848VGU3-F1
#
_cell.length_a   1.000
_cell.length_b   1.000
_cell.length_c   1.000
_cell.angle_alpha   90.00
_cell.angle_beta   90.00
_cell.angle_gamma   90.00
#
_symmetry.space_group_name_H-M   'P 1'
#
loop_
_entity.id
_entity.type
_entity.pdbx_description
1 polymer ?
#
loop_
_entity_poly.entity_id
_entity_poly.type
_entity_poly.pdbx_seq_one_letter_code
_entity_poly.pdbx_strand_id
1 'polypeptide(L)'
;MRYLPFVLLVLIALPSSALAQTADMGEPPALMRAALGDYHRPISTQSEEAQAYFDQGVQMMYAFAKGEAPLSFEHAARLDSTCAFCSWGVAWSYGSYLNGPMRASDAPPAFAAIQRAKRLAAGSTTPVEAALIDAMLVRYEPEHDEERRKSLDSLYASAMEQVVAEHPGDLDAGTLFAEALMLLEPRRGRWSIDDPDVIRIHLELERVLDADITHPGACH
;
A
#
# COMPACT_ATOMS: atom_id res chain seq x y z
N MET A 1 16.01 53.01 -57.24
CA MET A 1 16.47 51.63 -56.97
C MET A 1 15.50 51.02 -55.95
N ARG A 2 14.66 50.07 -56.38
CA ARG A 2 13.65 49.40 -55.54
C ARG A 2 14.27 48.12 -54.96
N TYR A 3 14.30 48.00 -53.63
CA TYR A 3 14.70 46.77 -52.94
C TYR A 3 13.43 45.97 -52.59
N LEU A 4 13.38 44.72 -53.04
CA LEU A 4 12.35 43.73 -52.72
C LEU A 4 12.90 42.85 -51.59
N PRO A 5 12.24 42.67 -50.44
CA PRO A 5 12.73 41.76 -49.42
C PRO A 5 12.33 40.32 -49.77
N PHE A 6 13.31 39.43 -49.72
CA PHE A 6 13.19 37.99 -49.91
C PHE A 6 12.62 37.39 -48.61
N VAL A 7 11.44 36.76 -48.66
CA VAL A 7 10.88 36.02 -47.53
C VAL A 7 11.36 34.58 -47.62
N LEU A 8 12.21 34.17 -46.68
CA LEU A 8 12.69 32.80 -46.54
C LEU A 8 11.66 31.99 -45.72
N LEU A 9 10.94 31.09 -46.37
CA LEU A 9 10.00 30.17 -45.72
C LEU A 9 10.78 28.95 -45.20
N VAL A 10 10.98 28.87 -43.88
CA VAL A 10 11.57 27.70 -43.22
C VAL A 10 10.45 26.69 -42.94
N LEU A 11 10.45 25.59 -43.68
CA LEU A 11 9.61 24.41 -43.42
C LEU A 11 10.17 23.67 -42.19
N ILE A 12 9.48 23.78 -41.06
CA ILE A 12 9.78 22.99 -39.85
C ILE A 12 9.19 21.60 -40.06
N ALA A 13 10.06 20.60 -40.25
CA ALA A 13 9.68 19.20 -40.25
C ALA A 13 9.32 18.77 -38.82
N LEU A 14 8.06 18.41 -38.58
CA LEU A 14 7.62 17.81 -37.32
C LEU A 14 8.13 16.35 -37.26
N PRO A 15 8.83 15.92 -36.20
CA PRO A 15 9.22 14.53 -36.07
C PRO A 15 7.99 13.66 -35.80
N SER A 16 7.85 12.63 -36.63
CA SER A 16 6.83 11.60 -36.55
C SER A 16 6.83 10.87 -35.19
N SER A 17 5.62 10.75 -34.65
CA SER A 17 5.10 9.76 -33.71
C SER A 17 6.12 8.79 -33.08
N ALA A 18 6.43 9.01 -31.80
CA ALA A 18 6.97 7.98 -30.94
C ALA A 18 5.93 6.86 -30.78
N LEU A 19 6.19 5.70 -31.38
CA LEU A 19 5.53 4.45 -30.99
C LEU A 19 5.92 4.20 -29.53
N ALA A 20 4.92 4.22 -28.64
CA ALA A 20 5.07 3.81 -27.26
C ALA A 20 5.64 2.39 -27.26
N GLN A 21 6.87 2.26 -26.76
CA GLN A 21 7.51 0.99 -26.53
C GLN A 21 6.70 0.29 -25.43
N THR A 22 5.95 -0.75 -25.79
CA THR A 22 5.30 -1.61 -24.80
C THR A 22 6.43 -2.25 -24.00
N ALA A 23 6.65 -1.77 -22.78
CA ALA A 23 7.58 -2.38 -21.85
C ALA A 23 7.20 -3.86 -21.73
N ASP A 24 8.19 -4.74 -21.87
CA ASP A 24 8.03 -6.18 -21.68
C ASP A 24 7.46 -6.41 -20.27
N MET A 25 6.23 -6.93 -20.20
CA MET A 25 5.39 -6.91 -19.00
C MET A 25 5.73 -7.99 -17.97
N GLY A 26 6.73 -8.84 -18.26
CA GLY A 26 6.98 -10.06 -17.51
C GLY A 26 5.75 -11.00 -17.50
N GLU A 27 5.92 -12.23 -17.02
CA GLU A 27 4.74 -13.06 -16.74
C GLU A 27 4.05 -12.55 -15.47
N PRO A 28 2.72 -12.38 -15.48
CA PRO A 28 1.99 -11.99 -14.27
C PRO A 28 2.11 -13.09 -13.21
N PRO A 29 2.15 -12.74 -11.91
CA PRO A 29 2.09 -13.75 -10.86
C PRO A 29 0.78 -14.55 -11.02
N ALA A 30 0.82 -15.86 -10.77
CA ALA A 30 -0.39 -16.66 -10.85
C ALA A 30 -1.40 -16.21 -9.78
N LEU A 31 -2.69 -16.12 -10.15
CA LEU A 31 -3.76 -15.96 -9.18
C LEU A 31 -4.00 -17.28 -8.44
N MET A 32 -3.83 -17.27 -7.12
CA MET A 32 -3.86 -18.43 -6.23
C MET A 32 -5.17 -18.57 -5.45
N ARG A 33 -6.31 -18.34 -6.11
CA ARG A 33 -7.65 -18.28 -5.48
C ARG A 33 -7.95 -19.46 -4.54
N ALA A 34 -7.62 -20.69 -4.95
CA ALA A 34 -7.90 -21.88 -4.15
C ALA A 34 -6.99 -22.05 -2.92
N ALA A 35 -5.79 -21.45 -2.93
CA ALA A 35 -4.79 -21.65 -1.88
C ALA A 35 -4.87 -20.60 -0.75
N LEU A 36 -5.39 -19.40 -1.05
CA LEU A 36 -5.39 -18.27 -0.12
C LEU A 36 -6.71 -18.11 0.68
N GLY A 37 -7.75 -18.88 0.32
CA GLY A 37 -9.07 -18.79 0.94
C GLY A 37 -9.91 -17.62 0.41
N ASP A 38 -11.04 -17.36 1.06
CA ASP A 38 -11.96 -16.29 0.69
C ASP A 38 -11.57 -15.00 1.43
N TYR A 39 -11.41 -13.92 0.67
CA TYR A 39 -11.20 -12.57 1.18
C TYR A 39 -11.55 -11.58 0.09
N HIS A 40 -12.13 -10.44 0.47
CA HIS A 40 -12.40 -9.36 -0.46
C HIS A 40 -12.42 -8.02 0.27
N ARG A 41 -11.57 -7.09 -0.16
CA ARG A 41 -11.64 -5.70 0.24
C ARG A 41 -11.99 -4.86 -1.00
N PRO A 42 -13.22 -4.32 -1.11
CA PRO A 42 -13.55 -3.49 -2.25
C PRO A 42 -12.65 -2.25 -2.27
N ILE A 43 -11.98 -2.04 -3.40
CA ILE A 43 -11.14 -0.86 -3.64
C ILE A 43 -11.67 -0.06 -4.82
N SER A 44 -11.29 1.21 -4.90
CA SER A 44 -11.71 2.12 -5.96
C SER A 44 -10.97 1.86 -7.27
N THR A 45 -11.23 0.71 -7.87
CA THR A 45 -10.82 0.31 -9.21
C THR A 45 -12.03 -0.11 -10.04
N GLN A 46 -11.95 0.08 -11.35
CA GLN A 46 -12.94 -0.47 -12.30
C GLN A 46 -12.45 -1.78 -12.93
N SER A 47 -11.24 -2.23 -12.62
CA SER A 47 -10.65 -3.46 -13.16
C SER A 47 -10.88 -4.61 -12.18
N GLU A 48 -11.73 -5.57 -12.58
CA GLU A 48 -11.97 -6.79 -11.81
C GLU A 48 -10.67 -7.60 -11.60
N GLU A 49 -9.76 -7.57 -12.56
CA GLU A 49 -8.45 -8.21 -12.42
C GLU A 49 -7.57 -7.46 -11.41
N ALA A 50 -7.53 -6.13 -11.45
CA ALA A 50 -6.76 -5.35 -10.47
C ALA A 50 -7.27 -5.59 -9.04
N GLN A 51 -8.60 -5.65 -8.86
CA GLN A 51 -9.24 -6.02 -7.59
C GLN A 51 -8.78 -7.41 -7.12
N ALA A 52 -8.79 -8.42 -8.01
CA ALA A 52 -8.39 -9.78 -7.65
C ALA A 52 -6.91 -9.87 -7.23
N TYR A 53 -6.01 -9.16 -7.91
CA TYR A 53 -4.61 -9.11 -7.53
C TYR A 53 -4.36 -8.27 -6.25
N PHE A 54 -5.18 -7.25 -6.01
CA PHE A 54 -5.15 -6.51 -4.76
C PHE A 54 -5.55 -7.42 -3.59
N ASP A 55 -6.68 -8.12 -3.69
CA ASP A 55 -7.15 -9.06 -2.66
C ASP A 55 -6.10 -10.15 -2.39
N GLN A 56 -5.51 -10.73 -3.43
CA GLN A 56 -4.40 -11.68 -3.29
C GLN A 56 -3.20 -11.07 -2.55
N GLY A 57 -2.82 -9.83 -2.86
CA GLY A 57 -1.72 -9.15 -2.18
C GLY A 57 -1.99 -9.00 -0.68
N VAL A 58 -3.22 -8.66 -0.29
CA VAL A 58 -3.61 -8.57 1.12
C VAL A 58 -3.57 -9.93 1.80
N GLN A 59 -4.12 -10.97 1.17
CA GLN A 59 -4.05 -12.33 1.71
C GLN A 59 -2.60 -12.81 1.90
N MET A 60 -1.71 -12.49 0.96
CA MET A 60 -0.28 -12.79 1.07
C MET A 60 0.38 -12.01 2.22
N MET A 61 -0.02 -10.76 2.46
CA MET A 61 0.44 -9.99 3.62
C MET A 61 -0.01 -10.63 4.93
N TYR A 62 -1.29 -11.02 5.05
CA TYR A 62 -1.81 -11.73 6.23
C TYR A 62 -1.15 -13.11 6.41
N ALA A 63 -0.75 -13.77 5.32
CA ALA A 63 0.00 -15.03 5.36
C ALA A 63 1.52 -14.85 5.54
N PHE A 64 2.00 -13.62 5.74
CA PHE A 64 3.43 -13.28 5.85
C PHE A 64 4.30 -13.63 4.62
N ALA A 65 3.70 -13.79 3.44
CA ALA A 65 4.36 -14.01 2.16
C ALA A 65 4.92 -12.70 1.57
N LYS A 66 5.87 -12.08 2.29
CA LYS A 66 6.42 -10.75 2.01
C LYS A 66 7.24 -10.67 0.71
N GLY A 67 7.72 -11.78 0.17
CA GLY A 67 8.43 -11.80 -1.11
C GLY A 67 7.48 -11.70 -2.32
N GLU A 68 6.30 -12.28 -2.18
CA GLU A 68 5.31 -12.46 -3.23
C GLU A 68 4.26 -11.35 -3.24
N ALA A 69 3.85 -10.85 -2.06
CA ALA A 69 2.83 -9.81 -1.93
C ALA A 69 3.09 -8.55 -2.79
N PRO A 70 4.32 -7.98 -2.83
CA PRO A 70 4.61 -6.81 -3.66
C PRO A 70 4.31 -7.06 -5.14
N LEU A 71 4.62 -8.26 -5.66
CA LEU A 71 4.40 -8.61 -7.06
C LEU A 71 2.92 -8.56 -7.43
N SER A 72 2.05 -8.98 -6.52
CA SER A 72 0.59 -8.95 -6.72
C SER A 72 0.08 -7.51 -6.76
N PHE A 73 0.45 -6.68 -5.77
CA PHE A 73 0.03 -5.28 -5.74
C PHE A 73 0.58 -4.46 -6.91
N GLU A 74 1.83 -4.70 -7.29
CA GLU A 74 2.43 -4.03 -8.45
C GLU A 74 1.73 -4.42 -9.75
N HIS A 75 1.33 -5.69 -9.89
CA HIS A 75 0.58 -6.13 -11.04
C HIS A 75 -0.84 -5.51 -11.05
N ALA A 76 -1.52 -5.43 -9.91
CA ALA A 76 -2.78 -4.68 -9.78
C ALA A 76 -2.62 -3.21 -10.21
N ALA A 77 -1.57 -2.54 -9.76
CA ALA A 77 -1.27 -1.15 -10.14
C ALA A 77 -0.84 -0.97 -11.61
N ARG A 78 -0.41 -2.05 -12.29
CA ARG A 78 -0.17 -2.06 -13.75
C ARG A 78 -1.48 -2.24 -14.52
N LEU A 79 -2.38 -3.10 -14.05
CA LEU A 79 -3.69 -3.34 -14.66
C LEU A 79 -4.61 -2.11 -14.56
N ASP A 80 -4.57 -1.41 -13.42
CA ASP A 80 -5.22 -0.11 -13.25
C ASP A 80 -4.22 0.93 -12.77
N SER A 81 -3.65 1.67 -13.73
CA SER A 81 -2.66 2.72 -13.46
C SER A 81 -3.19 3.91 -12.63
N THR A 82 -4.52 4.04 -12.52
CA THR A 82 -5.22 5.09 -11.76
C THR A 82 -5.64 4.66 -10.36
N CYS A 83 -5.53 3.36 -10.05
CA CYS A 83 -5.86 2.80 -8.75
C CYS A 83 -4.89 3.28 -7.65
N ALA A 84 -5.33 4.26 -6.87
CA ALA A 84 -4.57 4.80 -5.75
C ALA A 84 -4.26 3.73 -4.70
N PHE A 85 -5.26 2.91 -4.35
CA PHE A 85 -5.13 1.90 -3.31
C PHE A 85 -4.27 0.69 -3.74
N CYS A 86 -4.18 0.40 -5.03
CA CYS A 86 -3.21 -0.56 -5.55
C CYS A 86 -1.77 -0.09 -5.30
N SER A 87 -1.50 1.22 -5.49
CA SER A 87 -0.19 1.80 -5.14
C SER A 87 0.04 1.84 -3.63
N TRP A 88 -1.01 2.03 -2.83
CA TRP A 88 -0.95 1.90 -1.36
C TRP A 88 -0.55 0.49 -0.93
N GLY A 89 -1.10 -0.55 -1.56
CA GLY A 89 -0.76 -1.95 -1.29
C GLY A 89 0.71 -2.27 -1.56
N VAL A 90 1.26 -1.73 -2.67
CA VAL A 90 2.70 -1.81 -2.94
C VAL A 90 3.50 -1.20 -1.78
N ALA A 91 3.14 0.00 -1.33
CA ALA A 91 3.83 0.65 -0.22
C ALA A 91 3.73 -0.16 1.09
N TRP A 92 2.56 -0.70 1.43
CA TRP A 92 2.38 -1.55 2.61
C TRP A 92 3.30 -2.78 2.58
N SER A 93 3.40 -3.41 1.40
CA SER A 93 4.17 -4.65 1.22
C SER A 93 5.67 -4.51 1.49
N TYR A 94 6.23 -3.30 1.43
CA TYR A 94 7.64 -3.02 1.73
C TYR A 94 7.92 -2.64 3.18
N GLY A 95 6.90 -2.39 4.01
CA GLY A 95 7.08 -1.96 5.39
C GLY A 95 7.62 -3.04 6.32
N SER A 96 8.02 -2.62 7.53
CA SER A 96 8.28 -3.52 8.66
C SER A 96 7.05 -4.38 8.95
N TYR A 97 7.27 -5.59 9.44
CA TYR A 97 6.24 -6.49 9.94
C TYR A 97 6.77 -7.20 11.19
N LEU A 98 5.94 -7.96 11.90
CA LEU A 98 6.31 -8.56 13.18
C LEU A 98 7.59 -9.41 13.09
N ASN A 99 7.74 -10.20 12.02
CA ASN A 99 8.87 -11.12 11.87
C ASN A 99 10.13 -10.46 11.29
N GLY A 100 10.09 -9.19 10.87
CA GLY A 100 11.25 -8.55 10.26
C GLY A 100 11.19 -7.03 10.15
N PRO A 101 12.31 -6.33 10.41
CA PRO A 101 12.39 -4.91 10.14
C PRO A 101 12.40 -4.64 8.63
N MET A 102 11.95 -3.45 8.24
CA MET A 102 12.16 -2.91 6.88
C MET A 102 13.66 -2.86 6.56
N ARG A 103 14.05 -3.26 5.35
CA ARG A 103 15.45 -3.17 4.90
C ARG A 103 15.71 -1.82 4.24
N ALA A 104 16.98 -1.46 4.11
CA ALA A 104 17.36 -0.23 3.42
C ALA A 104 16.89 -0.20 1.95
N SER A 105 16.90 -1.35 1.27
CA SER A 105 16.40 -1.52 -0.10
C SER A 105 14.91 -1.27 -0.26
N ASP A 106 14.14 -1.38 0.82
CA ASP A 106 12.68 -1.37 0.78
C ASP A 106 12.12 0.06 0.90
N ALA A 107 12.90 1.01 1.45
CA ALA A 107 12.45 2.39 1.65
C ALA A 107 12.16 3.14 0.34
N PRO A 108 13.06 3.14 -0.67
CA PRO A 108 12.81 3.87 -1.91
C PRO A 108 11.53 3.40 -2.66
N PRO A 109 11.27 2.10 -2.88
CA PRO A 109 10.04 1.67 -3.54
C PRO A 109 8.79 1.93 -2.68
N ALA A 110 8.86 1.75 -1.35
CA ALA A 110 7.75 2.08 -0.45
C ALA A 110 7.36 3.56 -0.53
N PHE A 111 8.35 4.44 -0.45
CA PHE A 111 8.16 5.88 -0.54
C PHE A 111 7.59 6.29 -1.91
N ALA A 112 8.17 5.79 -3.00
CA ALA A 112 7.68 6.09 -4.35
C ALA A 112 6.22 5.65 -4.54
N ALA A 113 5.86 4.46 -4.04
CA ALA A 113 4.52 3.90 -4.14
C ALA A 113 3.49 4.72 -3.34
N ILE A 114 3.78 5.10 -2.09
CA ILE A 114 2.83 5.87 -1.29
C ILE A 114 2.66 7.31 -1.82
N GLN A 115 3.74 7.91 -2.33
CA GLN A 115 3.66 9.22 -3.00
C GLN A 115 2.82 9.13 -4.28
N ARG A 116 2.88 8.02 -5.01
CA ARG A 116 1.99 7.75 -6.15
C ARG A 116 0.54 7.61 -5.70
N ALA A 117 0.27 6.82 -4.65
CA ALA A 117 -1.07 6.67 -4.11
C ALA A 117 -1.69 8.04 -3.73
N LYS A 118 -0.93 8.91 -3.04
CA LYS A 118 -1.41 10.27 -2.69
C LYS A 118 -1.74 11.13 -3.90
N ARG A 119 -0.93 11.08 -4.96
CA ARG A 119 -1.22 11.83 -6.21
C ARG A 119 -2.50 11.34 -6.89
N LEU A 120 -2.77 10.03 -6.82
CA LEU A 120 -3.95 9.41 -7.43
C LEU A 120 -5.21 9.57 -6.57
N ALA A 121 -5.07 9.74 -5.25
CA ALA A 121 -6.18 9.79 -4.30
C ALA A 121 -7.26 10.83 -4.64
N ALA A 122 -6.86 11.97 -5.24
CA ALA A 122 -7.77 13.04 -5.63
C ALA A 122 -8.79 12.66 -6.71
N GLY A 123 -8.57 11.57 -7.46
CA GLY A 123 -9.41 11.18 -8.58
C GLY A 123 -10.57 10.25 -8.22
N SER A 124 -10.35 9.31 -7.27
CA SER A 124 -11.21 8.13 -7.19
C SER A 124 -11.33 7.45 -5.82
N THR A 125 -10.71 7.94 -4.74
CA THR A 125 -10.70 7.18 -3.46
C THR A 125 -11.95 7.36 -2.61
N THR A 126 -12.34 6.31 -1.89
CA THR A 126 -13.32 6.42 -0.80
C THR A 126 -12.71 7.18 0.40
N PRO A 127 -13.52 7.69 1.34
CA PRO A 127 -12.98 8.36 2.53
C PRO A 127 -11.98 7.50 3.32
N VAL A 128 -12.27 6.22 3.52
CA VAL A 128 -11.38 5.31 4.28
C VAL A 128 -10.09 5.00 3.51
N GLU A 129 -10.14 4.86 2.18
CA GLU A 129 -8.93 4.71 1.38
C GLU A 129 -8.04 5.96 1.45
N ALA A 130 -8.63 7.15 1.40
CA ALA A 130 -7.90 8.41 1.54
C ALA A 130 -7.23 8.52 2.92
N ALA A 131 -7.96 8.16 4.00
CA ALA A 131 -7.43 8.16 5.36
C ALA A 131 -6.28 7.17 5.54
N LEU A 132 -6.40 5.95 4.99
CA LEU A 132 -5.34 4.93 5.01
C LEU A 132 -4.11 5.34 4.20
N ILE A 133 -4.29 6.04 3.08
CA ILE A 133 -3.18 6.63 2.30
C ILE A 133 -2.46 7.69 3.13
N ASP A 134 -3.21 8.57 3.80
CA ASP A 134 -2.63 9.65 4.61
C ASP A 134 -1.91 9.11 5.85
N ALA A 135 -2.43 8.08 6.48
CA ALA A 135 -1.73 7.37 7.56
C ALA A 135 -0.41 6.74 7.07
N MET A 136 -0.43 6.04 5.94
CA MET A 136 0.78 5.37 5.42
C MET A 136 1.84 6.37 4.92
N LEU A 137 1.46 7.59 4.49
CA LEU A 137 2.42 8.61 4.06
C LEU A 137 3.45 8.95 5.12
N VAL A 138 3.06 9.00 6.39
CA VAL A 138 3.99 9.36 7.49
C VAL A 138 4.95 8.23 7.84
N ARG A 139 4.68 7.00 7.35
CA ARG A 139 5.47 5.80 7.66
C ARG A 139 6.79 5.73 6.89
N TYR A 140 6.89 6.41 5.74
CA TYR A 140 7.98 6.25 4.79
C TYR A 140 8.72 7.54 4.46
N GLU A 141 10.01 7.38 4.20
CA GLU A 141 10.93 8.42 3.76
C GLU A 141 11.71 7.95 2.54
N PRO A 142 12.29 8.85 1.73
CA PRO A 142 12.98 8.46 0.50
C PRO A 142 14.11 7.45 0.71
N GLU A 143 14.82 7.57 1.83
CA GLU A 143 15.93 6.71 2.22
C GLU A 143 15.65 6.10 3.61
N HIS A 144 16.25 4.95 3.86
CA HIS A 144 16.12 4.28 5.15
C HIS A 144 17.01 4.94 6.21
N ASP A 145 16.42 5.29 7.35
CA ASP A 145 17.12 5.74 8.54
C ASP A 145 16.70 4.87 9.72
N GLU A 146 17.64 4.04 10.21
CA GLU A 146 17.41 3.08 11.30
C GLU A 146 17.02 3.79 12.60
N GLU A 147 17.64 4.93 12.91
CA GLU A 147 17.38 5.70 14.13
C GLU A 147 15.94 6.25 14.15
N ARG A 148 15.42 6.55 12.96
CA ARG A 148 14.06 7.10 12.81
C ARG A 148 12.97 6.05 12.73
N ARG A 149 13.29 4.76 12.55
CA ARG A 149 12.26 3.73 12.30
C ARG A 149 11.22 3.62 13.38
N LYS A 150 11.63 3.62 14.65
CA LYS A 150 10.68 3.57 15.77
C LYS A 150 9.77 4.82 15.80
N SER A 151 10.32 5.99 15.50
CA SER A 151 9.55 7.24 15.52
C SER A 151 8.49 7.29 14.41
N LEU A 152 8.85 6.83 13.20
CA LEU A 152 7.94 6.75 12.05
C LEU A 152 6.87 5.67 12.25
N ASP A 153 7.22 4.52 12.83
CA ASP A 153 6.23 3.48 13.17
C ASP A 153 5.25 3.98 14.25
N SER A 154 5.73 4.78 15.22
CA SER A 154 4.87 5.43 16.23
C SER A 154 3.93 6.47 15.61
N LEU A 155 4.41 7.28 14.65
CA LEU A 155 3.57 8.22 13.92
C LEU A 155 2.50 7.51 13.08
N TYR A 156 2.88 6.40 12.45
CA TYR A 156 1.94 5.56 11.71
C TYR A 156 0.86 4.95 12.62
N ALA A 157 1.23 4.40 13.78
CA ALA A 157 0.27 3.87 14.74
C ALA A 157 -0.71 4.95 15.23
N SER A 158 -0.23 6.15 15.56
CA SER A 158 -1.08 7.28 15.94
C SER A 158 -2.01 7.72 14.79
N ALA A 159 -1.56 7.67 13.54
CA ALA A 159 -2.40 7.99 12.39
C ALA A 159 -3.47 6.91 12.16
N MET A 160 -3.11 5.64 12.30
CA MET A 160 -4.05 4.51 12.19
C MET A 160 -5.11 4.53 13.29
N GLU A 161 -4.77 4.99 14.50
CA GLU A 161 -5.77 5.22 15.56
C GLU A 161 -6.85 6.21 15.11
N GLN A 162 -6.47 7.30 14.41
CA GLN A 162 -7.44 8.24 13.85
C GLN A 162 -8.30 7.60 12.75
N VAL A 163 -7.69 6.78 11.88
CA VAL A 163 -8.44 6.05 10.84
C VAL A 163 -9.51 5.16 11.46
N VAL A 164 -9.18 4.38 12.50
CA VAL A 164 -10.15 3.51 13.18
C VAL A 164 -11.22 4.32 13.91
N ALA A 165 -10.87 5.47 14.49
CA ALA A 165 -11.83 6.36 15.14
C ALA A 165 -12.84 6.97 14.12
N GLU A 166 -12.38 7.32 12.93
CA GLU A 166 -13.21 7.87 11.85
C GLU A 166 -14.00 6.78 11.09
N HIS A 167 -13.45 5.56 11.02
CA HIS A 167 -13.99 4.43 10.27
C HIS A 167 -14.09 3.16 11.13
N PRO A 168 -14.84 3.15 12.24
CA PRO A 168 -14.84 2.03 13.19
C PRO A 168 -15.43 0.73 12.62
N GLY A 169 -16.18 0.81 11.50
CA GLY A 169 -16.74 -0.35 10.81
C GLY A 169 -15.81 -0.99 9.77
N ASP A 170 -14.65 -0.40 9.48
CA ASP A 170 -13.67 -0.99 8.57
C ASP A 170 -12.78 -1.97 9.35
N LEU A 171 -13.01 -3.27 9.13
CA LEU A 171 -12.32 -4.33 9.86
C LEU A 171 -10.85 -4.44 9.49
N ASP A 172 -10.48 -4.23 8.22
CA ASP A 172 -9.07 -4.18 7.81
C ASP A 172 -8.34 -2.98 8.40
N ALA A 173 -9.01 -1.83 8.55
CA ALA A 173 -8.40 -0.70 9.27
C ALA A 173 -8.07 -1.06 10.73
N GLY A 174 -8.93 -1.85 11.38
CA GLY A 174 -8.70 -2.38 12.72
C GLY A 174 -7.50 -3.34 12.77
N THR A 175 -7.40 -4.28 11.83
CA THR A 175 -6.25 -5.21 11.77
C THR A 175 -4.94 -4.48 11.48
N LEU A 176 -4.95 -3.52 10.56
CA LEU A 176 -3.79 -2.67 10.25
C LEU A 176 -3.36 -1.81 11.44
N PHE A 177 -4.31 -1.33 12.24
CA PHE A 177 -4.01 -0.58 13.46
C PHE A 177 -3.41 -1.48 14.53
N ALA A 178 -3.98 -2.66 14.75
CA ALA A 178 -3.40 -3.66 15.65
C ALA A 178 -1.97 -4.04 15.22
N GLU A 179 -1.72 -4.27 13.93
CA GLU A 179 -0.36 -4.49 13.39
C GLU A 179 0.55 -3.29 13.70
N ALA A 180 0.08 -2.06 13.49
CA ALA A 180 0.87 -0.86 13.76
C ALA A 180 1.29 -0.75 15.24
N LEU A 181 0.40 -1.12 16.17
CA LEU A 181 0.71 -1.21 17.60
C LEU A 181 1.72 -2.33 17.90
N MET A 182 1.55 -3.52 17.31
CA MET A 182 2.51 -4.63 17.46
C MET A 182 3.93 -4.27 17.01
N LEU A 183 4.09 -3.37 16.03
CA LEU A 183 5.40 -2.90 15.58
C LEU A 183 6.13 -2.01 16.58
N LEU A 184 5.42 -1.47 17.59
CA LEU A 184 6.01 -0.71 18.69
C LEU A 184 6.58 -1.62 19.78
N GLU A 185 6.12 -2.87 19.81
CA GLU A 185 6.52 -3.88 20.79
C GLU A 185 7.85 -4.57 20.44
N PRO A 186 8.54 -5.14 21.44
CA PRO A 186 9.71 -5.97 21.19
C PRO A 186 9.37 -7.18 20.30
N ARG A 187 9.95 -7.23 19.09
CA ARG A 187 9.71 -8.32 18.12
C ARG A 187 10.04 -9.74 18.62
N ARG A 188 10.96 -9.87 19.57
CA ARG A 188 11.41 -11.17 20.10
C ARG A 188 11.13 -11.25 21.59
N GLY A 189 10.64 -12.40 22.02
CA GLY A 189 10.42 -12.70 23.43
C GLY A 189 8.96 -13.02 23.72
N ARG A 190 8.60 -12.97 25.00
CA ARG A 190 7.20 -13.06 25.45
C ARG A 190 6.73 -11.66 25.81
N TRP A 191 5.52 -11.34 25.40
CA TRP A 191 4.80 -10.16 25.87
C TRP A 191 4.05 -10.51 27.15
N SER A 192 3.99 -9.56 28.08
CA SER A 192 3.20 -9.73 29.30
C SER A 192 1.73 -9.48 28.97
N ILE A 193 0.84 -10.38 29.38
CA ILE A 193 -0.61 -10.18 29.19
C ILE A 193 -1.17 -9.04 30.07
N ASP A 194 -0.43 -8.64 31.09
CA ASP A 194 -0.77 -7.51 31.97
C ASP A 194 -0.22 -6.17 31.47
N ASP A 195 0.53 -6.16 30.35
CA ASP A 195 1.05 -4.94 29.76
C ASP A 195 -0.11 -4.17 29.09
N PRO A 196 -0.34 -2.88 29.44
CA PRO A 196 -1.42 -2.10 28.86
C PRO A 196 -1.34 -1.97 27.32
N ASP A 197 -0.13 -1.93 26.75
CA ASP A 197 0.05 -1.82 25.30
C ASP A 197 -0.35 -3.14 24.60
N VAL A 198 -0.03 -4.28 25.22
CA VAL A 198 -0.44 -5.62 24.76
C VAL A 198 -1.94 -5.82 24.89
N ILE A 199 -2.54 -5.38 26.01
CA ILE A 199 -3.99 -5.41 26.20
C ILE A 199 -4.69 -4.59 25.12
N ARG A 200 -4.15 -3.42 24.76
CA ARG A 200 -4.70 -2.56 23.71
C ARG A 200 -4.70 -3.26 22.35
N ILE A 201 -3.62 -3.94 21.97
CA ILE A 201 -3.55 -4.76 20.75
C ILE A 201 -4.63 -5.84 20.78
N HIS A 202 -4.76 -6.56 21.90
CA HIS A 202 -5.72 -7.64 22.04
C HIS A 202 -7.16 -7.15 21.88
N LEU A 203 -7.53 -6.05 22.56
CA LEU A 203 -8.88 -5.46 22.47
C LEU A 203 -9.24 -5.06 21.05
N GLU A 204 -8.30 -4.53 20.27
CA GLU A 204 -8.56 -4.18 18.87
C GLU A 204 -8.79 -5.41 17.99
N LEU A 205 -7.99 -6.48 18.17
CA LEU A 205 -8.17 -7.73 17.44
C LEU A 205 -9.46 -8.47 17.85
N GLU A 206 -9.78 -8.51 19.16
CA GLU A 206 -11.04 -9.06 19.66
C GLU A 206 -12.25 -8.32 19.07
N ARG A 207 -12.19 -6.98 18.98
CA ARG A 207 -13.23 -6.18 18.31
C ARG A 207 -13.45 -6.61 16.86
N VAL A 208 -12.38 -6.91 16.11
CA VAL A 208 -12.49 -7.41 14.73
C VAL A 208 -13.09 -8.81 14.71
N LEU A 209 -12.63 -9.73 15.58
CA LEU A 209 -13.14 -11.11 15.65
C LEU A 209 -14.61 -11.18 16.09
N ASP A 210 -15.04 -10.29 16.98
CA ASP A 210 -16.44 -10.17 17.41
C ASP A 210 -17.36 -9.74 16.25
N ALA A 211 -16.85 -8.92 15.33
CA ALA A 211 -17.58 -8.49 14.15
C ALA A 211 -17.53 -9.55 13.02
N ASP A 212 -16.38 -10.18 12.84
CA ASP A 212 -16.17 -11.25 11.86
C ASP A 212 -15.06 -12.22 12.31
N ILE A 213 -15.47 -13.36 12.85
CA ILE A 213 -14.58 -14.44 13.31
C ILE A 213 -13.77 -15.08 12.16
N THR A 214 -14.16 -14.82 10.90
CA THR A 214 -13.49 -15.35 9.70
C THR A 214 -12.51 -14.37 9.09
N HIS A 215 -12.37 -13.16 9.63
CA HIS A 215 -11.50 -12.13 9.08
C HIS A 215 -10.01 -12.56 9.13
N PRO A 216 -9.33 -12.73 7.99
CA PRO A 216 -8.01 -13.36 7.95
C PRO A 216 -6.92 -12.54 8.63
N GLY A 217 -7.05 -11.21 8.67
CA GLY A 217 -6.11 -10.33 9.36
C GLY A 217 -6.26 -10.27 10.88
N ALA A 218 -7.29 -10.89 11.46
CA ALA A 218 -7.57 -10.76 12.89
C ALA A 218 -6.82 -11.79 13.76
N CYS A 219 -6.25 -12.83 13.14
CA CYS A 219 -5.50 -13.91 13.81
C CYS A 219 -3.97 -13.65 13.81
N HIS A 220 -3.55 -12.41 14.08
CA HIS A 220 -2.14 -12.01 14.18
C HIS A 220 -1.42 -12.53 15.43
#